data_AF-A0A396CYZ4-F1
#
_entry.id   AF-A0A396CYZ4-F1
#
_cell.length_a   1.000
_cell.length_b   1.000
_cell.length_c   1.000
_cell.angle_alpha   90.00
_cell.angle_beta   90.00
_cell.angle_gamma   90.00
#
_symmetry.space_group_name_H-M   'P 1'
#
loop_
_entity.id
_entity.type
_entity.pdbx_description
1 polymer ?
#
loop_
_entity_poly.entity_id
_entity_poly.type
_entity_poly.pdbx_seq_one_letter_code
_entity_poly.pdbx_strand_id
1 'polypeptide(L)'
;MKERPLIPAEQQVAHLAERGVRFDIMSPEDAVAFLRDKNFFFKVKAFAKCFSTYRSSASEGYGRYVNLDFAYLAELTRLDHHLREHILSMTLDIEHYMKVHLNRTMMDDGADGKEILDLLFAHERVRKERMLEERFDPSGSETAVEKMKAIADRLDGVGGSERATLFLEMLHIAEDQTLGIDPEHLERSVSYLGDSNYTRNLANKYGRREDMYVWNYLELVSFGGIIALYKFYFYDLRRERSQEAESVKQLLFPVKALRNAAAHNGNVLNTIGQRLQKPVGSIATAAREELRIDHELVALTKRFPVIHDFTALVLCFDRIVSDADARSEKAAGLRTLRERFLEHADYFEKQIELDRGIRMLGEVMRSGADVISSSSL
;
A
#
# COMPACT_ATOMS: atom_id res chain seq x y z
N MET A 1 -17.34 18.81 -24.37
CA MET A 1 -16.32 18.55 -23.32
C MET A 1 -15.73 19.89 -22.88
N LYS A 2 -15.55 20.14 -21.58
CA LYS A 2 -14.71 21.28 -21.15
C LYS A 2 -13.26 20.96 -21.53
N GLU A 3 -12.66 21.76 -22.38
CA GLU A 3 -11.22 21.64 -22.68
C GLU A 3 -10.42 21.84 -21.38
N ARG A 4 -9.48 20.93 -21.12
CA ARG A 4 -8.55 20.99 -19.99
C ARG A 4 -7.14 20.69 -20.52
N PRO A 5 -6.55 21.61 -21.32
CA PRO A 5 -5.21 21.40 -21.86
C PRO A 5 -4.19 21.24 -20.72
N LEU A 6 -3.12 20.49 -20.98
CA LEU A 6 -1.96 20.48 -20.09
C LEU A 6 -1.36 21.88 -20.07
N ILE A 7 -1.31 22.49 -18.89
CA ILE A 7 -0.70 23.79 -18.71
C ILE A 7 0.82 23.65 -18.48
N PRO A 8 1.65 24.54 -19.07
CA PRO A 8 3.10 24.56 -18.84
C PRO A 8 3.47 24.74 -17.36
N ALA A 9 4.70 24.35 -17.00
CA ALA A 9 5.18 24.41 -15.61
C ALA A 9 5.17 25.84 -15.03
N GLU A 10 5.41 26.84 -15.86
CA GLU A 10 5.33 28.27 -15.52
C GLU A 10 3.91 28.65 -15.05
N GLN A 11 2.89 28.18 -15.76
CA GLN A 11 1.49 28.41 -15.39
C GLN A 11 1.10 27.60 -14.14
N GLN A 12 1.67 26.41 -13.95
CA GLN A 12 1.48 25.62 -12.74
C GLN A 12 2.05 26.31 -11.50
N VAL A 13 3.25 26.90 -11.62
CA VAL A 13 3.90 27.69 -10.57
C VAL A 13 3.07 28.95 -10.26
N ALA A 14 2.63 29.69 -11.27
CA ALA A 14 1.73 30.83 -11.10
C ALA A 14 0.44 30.44 -10.36
N HIS A 15 -0.18 29.32 -10.73
CA HIS A 15 -1.37 28.80 -10.05
C HIS A 15 -1.12 28.47 -8.57
N LEU A 16 0.06 27.97 -8.20
CA LEU A 16 0.41 27.73 -6.80
C LEU A 16 0.60 29.06 -6.05
N ALA A 17 1.25 30.05 -6.67
CA ALA A 17 1.43 31.39 -6.11
C ALA A 17 0.09 32.08 -5.82
N GLU A 18 -0.87 32.02 -6.76
CA GLU A 18 -2.23 32.52 -6.57
C GLU A 18 -2.91 31.89 -5.37
N ARG A 19 -2.65 30.61 -5.10
CA ARG A 19 -3.18 29.89 -3.93
C ARG A 19 -2.41 30.12 -2.64
N GLY A 20 -1.44 31.02 -2.62
CA GLY A 20 -0.68 31.39 -1.42
C GLY A 20 0.54 30.51 -1.13
N VAL A 21 0.99 29.72 -2.11
CA VAL A 21 2.32 29.09 -2.03
C VAL A 21 3.38 30.17 -2.26
N ARG A 22 4.39 30.20 -1.39
CA ARG A 22 5.53 31.12 -1.47
C ARG A 22 6.71 30.47 -2.19
N PHE A 23 7.65 31.30 -2.61
CA PHE A 23 8.87 30.93 -3.34
C PHE A 23 10.06 31.66 -2.72
N ASP A 24 10.08 31.70 -1.39
CA ASP A 24 11.08 32.40 -0.59
C ASP A 24 12.37 31.56 -0.47
N ILE A 25 12.23 30.22 -0.45
CA ILE A 25 13.35 29.27 -0.33
C ILE A 25 13.72 28.68 -1.68
N MET A 26 12.73 28.23 -2.45
CA MET A 26 12.92 27.79 -3.83
C MET A 26 12.36 28.83 -4.78
N SER A 27 13.20 29.34 -5.67
CA SER A 27 12.80 30.35 -6.66
C SER A 27 11.71 29.81 -7.60
N PRO A 28 10.90 30.69 -8.22
CA PRO A 28 9.95 30.28 -9.26
C PRO A 28 10.63 29.53 -10.41
N GLU A 29 11.82 29.95 -10.83
CA GLU A 29 12.60 29.32 -11.90
C GLU A 29 13.00 27.88 -11.53
N ASP A 30 13.50 27.68 -10.30
CA ASP A 30 13.85 26.34 -9.80
C ASP A 30 12.61 25.47 -9.62
N ALA A 31 11.49 26.05 -9.20
CA ALA A 31 10.22 25.34 -9.07
C ALA A 31 9.70 24.87 -10.44
N VAL A 32 9.82 25.71 -11.48
CA VAL A 32 9.52 25.33 -12.86
C VAL A 32 10.41 24.18 -13.31
N ALA A 33 11.72 24.28 -13.11
CA ALA A 33 12.66 23.20 -13.45
C ALA A 33 12.33 21.90 -12.69
N PHE A 34 11.96 21.99 -11.42
CA PHE A 34 11.56 20.84 -10.61
C PHE A 34 10.31 20.15 -11.17
N LEU A 35 9.28 20.91 -11.55
CA LEU A 35 8.04 20.38 -12.15
C LEU A 35 8.18 19.89 -13.59
N ARG A 36 9.28 20.26 -14.27
CA ARG A 36 9.57 19.80 -15.63
C ARG A 36 10.42 18.54 -15.62
N ASP A 37 11.48 18.53 -14.83
CA ASP A 37 12.60 17.59 -14.99
C ASP A 37 12.75 16.61 -13.82
N LYS A 38 12.12 16.88 -12.66
CA LYS A 38 12.30 16.07 -11.44
C LYS A 38 11.01 15.45 -10.92
N ASN A 39 9.87 16.09 -11.16
CA ASN A 39 8.57 15.62 -10.72
C ASN A 39 7.46 16.17 -11.61
N PHE A 40 6.20 15.84 -11.30
CA PHE A 40 5.04 16.36 -12.02
C PHE A 40 4.01 16.95 -11.05
N PHE A 41 3.28 17.95 -11.55
CA PHE A 41 2.43 18.84 -10.74
C PHE A 41 1.54 18.14 -9.72
N PHE A 42 0.74 17.17 -10.14
CA PHE A 42 -0.25 16.54 -9.26
C PHE A 42 0.39 15.71 -8.15
N LYS A 43 1.60 15.20 -8.36
CA LYS A 43 2.33 14.48 -7.33
C LYS A 43 2.77 15.44 -6.23
N VAL A 44 3.37 16.57 -6.60
CA VAL A 44 3.81 17.63 -5.68
C VAL A 44 2.61 18.26 -4.96
N LYS A 45 1.56 18.64 -5.71
CA LYS A 45 0.35 19.28 -5.19
C LYS A 45 -0.39 18.41 -4.17
N ALA A 46 -0.28 17.08 -4.24
CA ALA A 46 -0.93 16.20 -3.29
C ALA A 46 -0.46 16.45 -1.84
N PHE A 47 0.80 16.84 -1.65
CA PHE A 47 1.36 17.15 -0.32
C PHE A 47 0.86 18.48 0.25
N ALA A 48 0.32 19.37 -0.58
CA ALA A 48 -0.28 20.62 -0.10
C ALA A 48 -1.48 20.37 0.84
N LYS A 49 -2.06 19.16 0.83
CA LYS A 49 -3.10 18.74 1.79
C LYS A 49 -2.61 18.66 3.23
N CYS A 50 -1.31 18.53 3.45
CA CYS A 50 -0.69 18.49 4.78
C CYS A 50 -0.53 19.88 5.40
N PHE A 51 -0.84 20.95 4.65
CA PHE A 51 -0.65 22.33 5.08
C PHE A 51 -2.00 23.01 5.35
N SER A 52 -1.99 23.88 6.35
CA SER A 52 -3.17 24.63 6.74
C SER A 52 -3.56 25.66 5.67
N THR A 53 -4.85 25.92 5.55
CA THR A 53 -5.41 27.00 4.72
C THR A 53 -6.24 27.94 5.59
N TYR A 54 -6.41 29.19 5.14
CA TYR A 54 -7.33 30.11 5.82
C TYR A 54 -8.77 29.60 5.71
N ARG A 55 -9.38 29.25 6.84
CA ARG A 55 -10.72 28.62 6.90
C ARG A 55 -11.86 29.62 7.12
N SER A 56 -11.57 30.85 7.53
CA SER A 56 -12.59 31.88 7.75
C SER A 56 -13.02 32.48 6.42
N SER A 57 -14.29 32.36 6.06
CA SER A 57 -14.87 32.98 4.86
C SER A 57 -14.84 34.51 4.90
N ALA A 58 -14.65 35.11 6.07
CA ALA A 58 -14.49 36.55 6.26
C ALA A 58 -13.04 37.03 6.05
N SER A 59 -12.07 36.12 5.86
CA SER A 59 -10.68 36.51 5.57
C SER A 59 -10.48 36.70 4.07
N GLU A 60 -9.77 37.76 3.65
CA GLU A 60 -9.40 37.99 2.25
C GLU A 60 -8.58 36.83 1.64
N GLY A 61 -7.92 36.04 2.49
CA GLY A 61 -7.13 34.88 2.11
C GLY A 61 -7.88 33.55 2.10
N TYR A 62 -9.21 33.51 2.22
CA TYR A 62 -9.98 32.26 2.33
C TYR A 62 -9.57 31.21 1.28
N GLY A 63 -9.22 30.01 1.75
CA GLY A 63 -8.78 28.90 0.90
C GLY A 63 -7.32 28.95 0.42
N ARG A 64 -6.59 30.05 0.66
CA ARG A 64 -5.13 30.14 0.40
C ARG A 64 -4.33 29.43 1.49
N TYR A 65 -3.17 28.91 1.12
CA TYR A 65 -2.27 28.21 2.04
C TYR A 65 -1.62 29.17 3.04
N VAL A 66 -1.39 28.66 4.25
CA VAL A 66 -0.75 29.36 5.35
C VAL A 66 0.65 28.80 5.52
N ASN A 67 1.68 29.65 5.39
CA ASN A 67 3.08 29.26 5.59
C ASN A 67 3.54 28.04 4.77
N LEU A 68 3.18 28.02 3.50
CA LEU A 68 3.60 26.99 2.56
C LEU A 68 4.56 27.59 1.54
N ASP A 69 5.83 27.17 1.58
CA ASP A 69 6.80 27.41 0.51
C ASP A 69 6.84 26.23 -0.47
N PHE A 70 7.12 26.48 -1.75
CA PHE A 70 7.27 25.40 -2.73
C PHE A 70 8.41 24.44 -2.35
N ALA A 71 9.48 24.92 -1.71
CA ALA A 71 10.56 24.08 -1.20
C ALA A 71 10.05 22.99 -0.24
N TYR A 72 9.01 23.25 0.54
CA TYR A 72 8.45 22.29 1.48
C TYR A 72 7.74 21.15 0.76
N LEU A 73 7.04 21.45 -0.34
CA LEU A 73 6.40 20.43 -1.18
C LEU A 73 7.44 19.58 -1.90
N ALA A 74 8.48 20.24 -2.43
CA ALA A 74 9.60 19.54 -3.05
C ALA A 74 10.29 18.61 -2.03
N GLU A 75 10.46 19.06 -0.80
CA GLU A 75 11.09 18.27 0.25
C GLU A 75 10.25 17.07 0.68
N LEU A 76 8.95 17.24 0.95
CA LEU A 76 8.06 16.12 1.24
C LEU A 76 8.04 15.08 0.11
N THR A 77 8.15 15.54 -1.15
CA THR A 77 8.22 14.63 -2.30
C THR A 77 9.48 13.77 -2.30
N ARG A 78 10.62 14.33 -1.86
CA ARG A 78 11.88 13.59 -1.71
C ARG A 78 11.83 12.62 -0.53
N LEU A 79 11.34 13.08 0.63
CA LEU A 79 11.17 12.24 1.82
C LEU A 79 10.22 11.07 1.55
N ASP A 80 9.12 11.31 0.82
CA ASP A 80 8.19 10.26 0.42
C ASP A 80 8.86 9.20 -0.46
N HIS A 81 9.70 9.62 -1.42
CA HIS A 81 10.47 8.68 -2.23
C HIS A 81 11.42 7.83 -1.39
N HIS A 82 12.24 8.45 -0.53
CA HIS A 82 13.16 7.72 0.35
C HIS A 82 12.43 6.74 1.28
N LEU A 83 11.29 7.16 1.84
CA LEU A 83 10.46 6.30 2.68
C LEU A 83 9.92 5.10 1.89
N ARG A 84 9.44 5.30 0.65
CA ARG A 84 8.93 4.20 -0.18
C ARG A 84 10.00 3.21 -0.58
N GLU A 85 11.19 3.66 -0.94
CA GLU A 85 12.31 2.75 -1.24
C GLU A 85 12.64 1.87 -0.02
N HIS A 86 12.68 2.48 1.17
CA HIS A 86 12.96 1.73 2.39
C HIS A 86 11.82 0.76 2.77
N ILE A 87 10.55 1.19 2.61
CA ILE A 87 9.37 0.32 2.78
C ILE A 87 9.49 -0.90 1.87
N LEU A 88 9.74 -0.69 0.57
CA LEU A 88 9.84 -1.78 -0.39
C LEU A 88 10.96 -2.74 -0.01
N SER A 89 12.12 -2.21 0.36
CA SER A 89 13.27 -2.98 0.80
C SER A 89 12.94 -3.89 2.00
N MET A 90 12.35 -3.35 3.07
CA MET A 90 11.95 -4.16 4.24
C MET A 90 10.86 -5.18 3.91
N THR A 91 9.92 -4.86 3.01
CA THR A 91 8.84 -5.78 2.64
C THR A 91 9.33 -6.97 1.82
N LEU A 92 10.43 -6.84 1.07
CA LEU A 92 11.06 -7.95 0.37
C LEU A 92 11.60 -9.00 1.34
N ASP A 93 12.24 -8.57 2.44
CA ASP A 93 12.71 -9.49 3.47
C ASP A 93 11.54 -10.14 4.20
N ILE A 94 10.54 -9.36 4.62
CA ILE A 94 9.33 -9.91 5.25
C ILE A 94 8.70 -10.96 4.33
N GLU A 95 8.57 -10.67 3.03
CA GLU A 95 8.07 -11.63 2.06
C GLU A 95 8.90 -12.92 2.06
N HIS A 96 10.23 -12.80 1.94
CA HIS A 96 11.14 -13.93 1.93
C HIS A 96 11.01 -14.79 3.21
N TYR A 97 11.12 -14.19 4.39
CA TYR A 97 11.07 -14.91 5.65
C TYR A 97 9.68 -15.48 5.97
N MET A 98 8.60 -14.83 5.49
CA MET A 98 7.25 -15.44 5.53
C MET A 98 7.17 -16.71 4.69
N LYS A 99 7.77 -16.73 3.49
CA LYS A 99 7.83 -17.95 2.66
C LYS A 99 8.65 -19.04 3.35
N VAL A 100 9.80 -18.69 3.93
CA VAL A 100 10.66 -19.64 4.66
C VAL A 100 9.91 -20.24 5.86
N HIS A 101 9.23 -19.42 6.66
CA HIS A 101 8.45 -19.88 7.79
C HIS A 101 7.30 -20.80 7.36
N LEU A 102 6.51 -20.39 6.35
CA LEU A 102 5.47 -21.25 5.77
C LEU A 102 6.04 -22.59 5.31
N ASN A 103 7.11 -22.56 4.53
CA ASN A 103 7.73 -23.74 3.97
C ASN A 103 8.21 -24.70 5.07
N ARG A 104 8.94 -24.18 6.07
CA ARG A 104 9.42 -24.95 7.21
C ARG A 104 8.26 -25.62 7.96
N THR A 105 7.24 -24.86 8.34
CA THR A 105 6.12 -25.41 9.10
C THR A 105 5.32 -26.45 8.31
N MET A 106 5.10 -26.24 7.00
CA MET A 106 4.43 -27.22 6.16
C MET A 106 5.23 -28.53 6.02
N MET A 107 6.55 -28.44 5.95
CA MET A 107 7.42 -29.63 5.96
C MET A 107 7.36 -30.36 7.30
N ASP A 108 7.44 -29.63 8.41
CA ASP A 108 7.41 -30.22 9.76
C ASP A 108 6.07 -30.89 10.08
N ASP A 109 4.96 -30.30 9.61
CA ASP A 109 3.62 -30.85 9.74
C ASP A 109 3.36 -32.03 8.76
N GLY A 110 4.28 -32.32 7.83
CA GLY A 110 4.13 -33.37 6.81
C GLY A 110 2.98 -33.11 5.84
N ALA A 111 2.69 -31.84 5.55
CA ALA A 111 1.49 -31.46 4.84
C ALA A 111 1.57 -31.71 3.31
N ASP A 112 0.45 -32.09 2.71
CA ASP A 112 0.35 -32.23 1.26
C ASP A 112 0.21 -30.84 0.59
N GLY A 113 1.24 -30.45 -0.16
CA GLY A 113 1.30 -29.13 -0.80
C GLY A 113 0.26 -28.89 -1.89
N LYS A 114 -0.38 -29.93 -2.43
CA LYS A 114 -1.51 -29.80 -3.37
C LYS A 114 -2.82 -29.63 -2.61
N GLU A 115 -3.05 -30.47 -1.60
CA GLU A 115 -4.24 -30.40 -0.75
C GLU A 115 -4.38 -29.02 -0.10
N ILE A 116 -3.28 -28.46 0.43
CA ILE A 116 -3.28 -27.11 1.01
C ILE A 116 -3.78 -26.07 0.00
N LEU A 117 -3.33 -26.12 -1.25
CA LEU A 117 -3.74 -25.14 -2.26
C LEU A 117 -5.20 -25.30 -2.65
N ASP A 118 -5.68 -26.54 -2.80
CA ASP A 118 -7.09 -26.80 -3.10
C ASP A 118 -8.00 -26.27 -1.99
N LEU A 119 -7.63 -26.50 -0.73
CA LEU A 119 -8.34 -25.96 0.43
C LEU A 119 -8.25 -24.44 0.51
N LEU A 120 -7.08 -23.84 0.22
CA LEU A 120 -6.91 -22.38 0.18
C LEU A 120 -7.84 -21.74 -0.87
N PHE A 121 -7.85 -22.26 -2.09
CA PHE A 121 -8.68 -21.71 -3.17
C PHE A 121 -10.17 -21.87 -2.86
N ALA A 122 -10.59 -23.01 -2.32
CA ALA A 122 -11.97 -23.20 -1.87
C ALA A 122 -12.33 -22.20 -0.75
N HIS A 123 -11.44 -22.02 0.22
CA HIS A 123 -11.63 -21.09 1.33
C HIS A 123 -11.75 -19.63 0.84
N GLU A 124 -10.84 -19.16 -0.01
CA GLU A 124 -10.87 -17.80 -0.55
C GLU A 124 -12.08 -17.55 -1.46
N ARG A 125 -12.51 -18.56 -2.23
CA ARG A 125 -13.74 -18.49 -3.02
C ARG A 125 -14.96 -18.24 -2.13
N VAL A 126 -15.19 -19.09 -1.13
CA VAL A 126 -16.33 -18.96 -0.20
C VAL A 126 -16.29 -17.62 0.54
N ARG A 127 -15.10 -17.20 0.98
CA ARG A 127 -14.91 -15.91 1.66
C ARG A 127 -15.33 -14.74 0.76
N LYS A 128 -14.97 -14.77 -0.52
CA LYS A 128 -15.28 -13.70 -1.47
C LYS A 128 -16.72 -13.72 -1.96
N GLU A 129 -17.30 -14.90 -2.16
CA GLU A 129 -18.73 -15.06 -2.46
C GLU A 129 -19.57 -14.42 -1.33
N ARG A 130 -19.25 -14.71 -0.06
CA ARG A 130 -19.91 -14.05 1.08
C ARG A 130 -19.73 -12.53 1.08
N MET A 131 -18.52 -12.04 0.80
CA MET A 131 -18.27 -10.59 0.71
C MET A 131 -19.07 -9.94 -0.42
N LEU A 132 -19.27 -10.63 -1.53
CA LEU A 132 -20.10 -10.17 -2.63
C LEU A 132 -21.57 -10.13 -2.18
N GLU A 133 -22.09 -11.20 -1.59
CA GLU A 133 -23.47 -11.26 -1.06
C GLU A 133 -23.77 -10.14 -0.07
N GLU A 134 -22.84 -9.84 0.84
CA GLU A 134 -23.00 -8.77 1.84
C GLU A 134 -23.03 -7.35 1.22
N ARG A 135 -22.42 -7.17 0.05
CA ARG A 135 -22.24 -5.85 -0.59
C ARG A 135 -23.10 -5.66 -1.84
N PHE A 136 -23.64 -6.73 -2.40
CA PHE A 136 -24.45 -6.71 -3.58
C PHE A 136 -25.77 -6.01 -3.29
N ASP A 137 -26.18 -5.10 -4.18
CA ASP A 137 -27.47 -4.41 -4.11
C ASP A 137 -28.41 -4.99 -5.18
N PRO A 138 -29.37 -5.87 -4.79
CA PRO A 138 -30.29 -6.46 -5.76
C PRO A 138 -31.15 -5.41 -6.46
N SER A 139 -31.52 -4.33 -5.76
CA SER A 139 -32.45 -3.30 -6.26
C SER A 139 -31.84 -2.42 -7.34
N GLY A 140 -30.51 -2.26 -7.33
CA GLY A 140 -29.76 -1.54 -8.35
C GLY A 140 -29.43 -2.37 -9.60
N SER A 141 -29.73 -3.67 -9.61
CA SER A 141 -29.23 -4.60 -10.64
C SER A 141 -30.12 -4.74 -11.88
N GLU A 142 -31.41 -4.37 -11.80
CA GLU A 142 -32.38 -4.55 -12.90
C GLU A 142 -31.93 -3.85 -14.20
N THR A 143 -31.50 -2.60 -14.10
CA THR A 143 -30.98 -1.84 -15.24
C THR A 143 -29.71 -2.47 -15.84
N ALA A 144 -28.85 -3.06 -15.01
CA ALA A 144 -27.65 -3.75 -15.49
C ALA A 144 -28.03 -5.02 -16.26
N VAL A 145 -29.00 -5.79 -15.75
CA VAL A 145 -29.54 -6.99 -16.41
C VAL A 145 -30.18 -6.64 -17.76
N GLU A 146 -30.97 -5.57 -17.83
CA GLU A 146 -31.57 -5.12 -19.10
C GLU A 146 -30.50 -4.74 -20.14
N LYS A 147 -29.46 -4.01 -19.73
CA LYS A 147 -28.34 -3.68 -20.61
C LYS A 147 -27.62 -4.93 -21.12
N MET A 148 -27.35 -5.91 -20.24
CA MET A 148 -26.71 -7.16 -20.64
C MET A 148 -27.57 -7.94 -21.64
N LYS A 149 -28.89 -7.99 -21.46
CA LYS A 149 -29.82 -8.63 -22.43
C LYS A 149 -29.78 -7.95 -23.79
N ALA A 150 -29.86 -6.63 -23.82
CA ALA A 150 -29.77 -5.86 -25.06
C ALA A 150 -28.43 -6.06 -25.79
N ILE A 151 -27.33 -6.22 -25.06
CA ILE A 151 -26.04 -6.58 -25.66
C ILE A 151 -26.07 -8.01 -26.21
N ALA A 152 -26.62 -8.96 -25.44
CA ALA A 152 -26.73 -10.35 -25.86
C ALA A 152 -27.53 -10.52 -27.16
N ASP A 153 -28.65 -9.81 -27.30
CA ASP A 153 -29.49 -9.83 -28.50
C ASP A 153 -28.75 -9.32 -29.76
N ARG A 154 -27.70 -8.51 -29.58
CA ARG A 154 -26.88 -7.96 -30.67
C ARG A 154 -25.66 -8.84 -31.02
N LEU A 155 -25.36 -9.86 -30.23
CA LEU A 155 -24.21 -10.74 -30.50
C LEU A 155 -24.42 -11.57 -31.78
N ASP A 156 -25.68 -11.87 -32.09
CA ASP A 156 -26.08 -12.58 -33.29
C ASP A 156 -26.03 -11.66 -34.51
N GLY A 157 -25.25 -12.05 -35.52
CA GLY A 157 -25.14 -11.31 -36.79
C GLY A 157 -24.05 -10.25 -36.89
N VAL A 158 -23.32 -9.96 -35.80
CA VAL A 158 -22.16 -9.03 -35.84
C VAL A 158 -20.84 -9.73 -36.17
N GLY A 159 -19.92 -8.99 -36.77
CA GLY A 159 -18.56 -9.45 -37.08
C GLY A 159 -17.68 -9.61 -35.83
N GLY A 160 -16.53 -10.28 -35.97
CA GLY A 160 -15.67 -10.64 -34.83
C GLY A 160 -15.16 -9.45 -33.99
N SER A 161 -14.79 -8.34 -34.63
CA SER A 161 -14.33 -7.15 -33.91
C SER A 161 -15.44 -6.49 -33.09
N GLU A 162 -16.65 -6.40 -33.63
CA GLU A 162 -17.79 -5.84 -32.93
C GLU A 162 -18.23 -6.75 -31.78
N ARG A 163 -18.22 -8.07 -32.01
CA ARG A 163 -18.49 -9.06 -30.97
C ARG A 163 -17.53 -8.95 -29.78
N ALA A 164 -16.24 -8.72 -30.03
CA ALA A 164 -15.26 -8.51 -28.97
C ALA A 164 -15.59 -7.26 -28.12
N THR A 165 -15.97 -6.16 -28.76
CA THR A 165 -16.41 -4.94 -28.06
C THR A 165 -17.65 -5.19 -27.21
N LEU A 166 -18.64 -5.91 -27.72
CA LEU A 166 -19.86 -6.26 -26.97
C LEU A 166 -19.56 -7.12 -25.74
N PHE A 167 -18.63 -8.09 -25.84
CA PHE A 167 -18.18 -8.85 -24.68
C PHE A 167 -17.49 -7.98 -23.63
N LEU A 168 -16.67 -7.01 -24.05
CA LEU A 168 -16.05 -6.06 -23.11
C LEU A 168 -17.09 -5.19 -22.41
N GLU A 169 -18.14 -4.75 -23.11
CA GLU A 169 -19.25 -4.02 -22.50
C GLU A 169 -19.97 -4.87 -21.44
N MET A 170 -20.29 -6.13 -21.74
CA MET A 170 -20.89 -7.04 -20.75
C MET A 170 -19.97 -7.26 -19.54
N LEU A 171 -18.66 -7.43 -19.79
CA LEU A 171 -17.67 -7.60 -18.73
C LEU A 171 -17.64 -6.39 -17.78
N HIS A 172 -17.59 -5.16 -18.32
CA HIS A 172 -17.59 -3.95 -17.48
C HIS A 172 -18.88 -3.82 -16.66
N ILE A 173 -20.04 -4.13 -17.23
CA ILE A 173 -21.30 -4.12 -16.47
C ILE A 173 -21.24 -5.16 -15.34
N ALA A 174 -20.74 -6.37 -15.61
CA ALA A 174 -20.61 -7.42 -14.60
C ALA A 174 -19.60 -7.03 -13.49
N GLU A 175 -18.47 -6.43 -13.87
CA GLU A 175 -17.45 -5.96 -12.94
C GLU A 175 -17.99 -4.87 -12.01
N ASP A 176 -18.73 -3.90 -12.55
CA ASP A 176 -19.39 -2.86 -11.76
C ASP A 176 -20.39 -3.47 -10.76
N GLN A 177 -21.22 -4.42 -11.19
CA GLN A 177 -22.20 -5.09 -10.32
C GLN A 177 -21.54 -5.95 -9.23
N THR A 178 -20.39 -6.53 -9.52
CA THR A 178 -19.63 -7.35 -8.57
C THR A 178 -18.63 -6.55 -7.74
N LEU A 179 -18.54 -5.24 -7.94
CA LEU A 179 -17.57 -4.35 -7.30
C LEU A 179 -16.11 -4.81 -7.52
N GLY A 180 -15.84 -5.46 -8.66
CA GLY A 180 -14.55 -6.07 -8.98
C GLY A 180 -14.16 -7.27 -8.10
N ILE A 181 -15.11 -7.82 -7.32
CA ILE A 181 -14.86 -9.00 -6.49
C ILE A 181 -14.88 -10.24 -7.39
N ASP A 182 -13.70 -10.76 -7.69
CA ASP A 182 -13.52 -12.06 -8.35
C ASP A 182 -13.16 -13.14 -7.32
N PRO A 183 -14.07 -14.11 -7.03
CA PRO A 183 -13.83 -15.23 -6.13
C PRO A 183 -12.62 -16.09 -6.53
N GLU A 184 -12.31 -16.16 -7.83
CA GLU A 184 -11.22 -16.97 -8.38
C GLU A 184 -9.95 -16.15 -8.62
N HIS A 185 -9.92 -14.87 -8.26
CA HIS A 185 -8.77 -13.98 -8.52
C HIS A 185 -7.43 -14.56 -8.08
N LEU A 186 -7.37 -15.26 -6.95
CA LEU A 186 -6.11 -15.80 -6.44
C LEU A 186 -5.55 -16.86 -7.40
N GLU A 187 -6.40 -17.77 -7.83
CA GLU A 187 -6.08 -18.81 -8.81
C GLU A 187 -5.73 -18.18 -10.17
N ARG A 188 -6.58 -17.27 -10.67
CA ARG A 188 -6.38 -16.60 -11.96
C ARG A 188 -5.16 -15.69 -11.98
N SER A 189 -4.74 -15.12 -10.85
CA SER A 189 -3.57 -14.23 -10.81
C SER A 189 -2.28 -14.94 -11.23
N VAL A 190 -2.22 -16.27 -11.09
CA VAL A 190 -1.04 -17.06 -11.47
C VAL A 190 -1.01 -17.39 -12.96
N SER A 191 -2.18 -17.57 -13.61
CA SER A 191 -2.24 -17.98 -15.02
C SER A 191 -1.71 -16.90 -15.98
N TYR A 192 -1.86 -15.62 -15.63
CA TYR A 192 -1.34 -14.49 -16.42
C TYR A 192 0.19 -14.33 -16.37
N LEU A 193 0.89 -15.10 -15.53
CA LEU A 193 2.35 -15.01 -15.40
C LEU A 193 3.12 -15.75 -16.51
N GLY A 194 2.41 -16.48 -17.39
CA GLY A 194 2.99 -17.15 -18.56
C GLY A 194 3.58 -16.18 -19.59
N ASP A 195 3.13 -14.93 -19.61
CA ASP A 195 3.55 -13.94 -20.60
C ASP A 195 4.88 -13.25 -20.24
N SER A 196 5.25 -13.22 -18.95
CA SER A 196 6.45 -12.56 -18.45
C SER A 196 7.72 -13.40 -18.65
N ASN A 197 8.80 -12.80 -19.17
CA ASN A 197 10.10 -13.49 -19.32
C ASN A 197 10.68 -14.01 -18.00
N TYR A 198 10.29 -13.45 -16.86
CA TYR A 198 10.82 -13.81 -15.54
C TYR A 198 10.10 -15.01 -14.92
N THR A 199 8.85 -15.26 -15.30
CA THR A 199 8.00 -16.29 -14.69
C THR A 199 7.48 -17.32 -15.69
N ARG A 200 7.62 -17.09 -17.00
CA ARG A 200 7.07 -17.91 -18.09
C ARG A 200 7.31 -19.39 -17.91
N ASN A 201 8.57 -19.80 -17.67
CA ASN A 201 8.90 -21.22 -17.59
C ASN A 201 8.19 -21.92 -16.42
N LEU A 202 8.12 -21.26 -15.27
CA LEU A 202 7.47 -21.79 -14.07
C LEU A 202 5.94 -21.76 -14.22
N ALA A 203 5.39 -20.65 -14.71
CA ALA A 203 3.96 -20.49 -14.93
C ALA A 203 3.42 -21.43 -16.03
N ASN A 204 4.16 -21.66 -17.11
CA ASN A 204 3.72 -22.60 -18.15
C ASN A 204 3.71 -24.05 -17.66
N LYS A 205 4.60 -24.41 -16.72
CA LYS A 205 4.70 -25.76 -16.19
C LYS A 205 3.76 -26.03 -15.01
N TYR A 206 3.52 -25.02 -14.16
CA TYR A 206 2.82 -25.19 -12.88
C TYR A 206 1.72 -24.16 -12.62
N GLY A 207 1.44 -23.27 -13.58
CA GLY A 207 0.44 -22.21 -13.44
C GLY A 207 -1.01 -22.70 -13.57
N ARG A 208 -1.21 -23.94 -14.02
CA ARG A 208 -2.52 -24.59 -14.04
C ARG A 208 -2.78 -25.22 -12.68
N ARG A 209 -4.03 -25.12 -12.21
CA ARG A 209 -4.46 -25.67 -10.92
C ARG A 209 -4.08 -27.14 -10.72
N GLU A 210 -4.26 -27.96 -11.76
CA GLU A 210 -3.99 -29.40 -11.70
C GLU A 210 -2.53 -29.74 -11.42
N ASP A 211 -1.61 -28.87 -11.83
CA ASP A 211 -0.16 -29.05 -11.77
C ASP A 211 0.49 -28.22 -10.63
N MET A 212 -0.27 -27.36 -9.96
CA MET A 212 0.25 -26.42 -8.98
C MET A 212 0.40 -27.05 -7.60
N TYR A 213 1.55 -26.82 -6.97
CA TYR A 213 1.83 -27.17 -5.58
C TYR A 213 2.29 -25.92 -4.83
N VAL A 214 2.21 -25.96 -3.49
CA VAL A 214 2.50 -24.79 -2.64
C VAL A 214 3.87 -24.15 -2.91
N TRP A 215 4.90 -24.96 -3.18
CA TRP A 215 6.26 -24.49 -3.50
C TRP A 215 6.27 -23.58 -4.72
N ASN A 216 5.58 -24.00 -5.78
CA ASN A 216 5.48 -23.27 -7.04
C ASN A 216 4.60 -22.04 -6.87
N TYR A 217 3.55 -22.14 -6.07
CA TYR A 217 2.67 -21.03 -5.74
C TYR A 217 3.41 -19.91 -4.98
N LEU A 218 4.29 -20.24 -4.02
CA LEU A 218 5.08 -19.26 -3.28
C LEU A 218 6.03 -18.45 -4.18
N GLU A 219 6.48 -19.01 -5.30
CA GLU A 219 7.33 -18.33 -6.28
C GLU A 219 6.56 -17.47 -7.28
N LEU A 220 5.27 -17.78 -7.50
CA LEU A 220 4.45 -17.11 -8.52
C LEU A 220 3.55 -16.02 -7.94
N VAL A 221 3.07 -16.19 -6.71
CA VAL A 221 2.03 -15.32 -6.18
C VAL A 221 2.57 -13.99 -5.66
N SER A 222 1.75 -12.95 -5.73
CA SER A 222 2.05 -11.66 -5.11
C SER A 222 2.15 -11.74 -3.58
N PHE A 223 2.78 -10.74 -2.95
CA PHE A 223 2.78 -10.55 -1.49
C PHE A 223 1.38 -10.69 -0.85
N GLY A 224 0.35 -10.23 -1.56
CA GLY A 224 -1.04 -10.36 -1.11
C GLY A 224 -1.54 -11.80 -1.02
N GLY A 225 -1.10 -12.68 -1.93
CA GLY A 225 -1.44 -14.11 -1.92
C GLY A 225 -0.58 -14.93 -0.97
N ILE A 226 0.65 -14.50 -0.69
CA ILE A 226 1.47 -15.07 0.40
C ILE A 226 0.78 -14.81 1.73
N ILE A 227 0.32 -13.58 1.99
CA ILE A 227 -0.44 -13.24 3.20
C ILE A 227 -1.74 -14.07 3.29
N ALA A 228 -2.41 -14.34 2.16
CA ALA A 228 -3.61 -15.16 2.14
C ALA A 228 -3.30 -16.61 2.56
N LEU A 229 -2.28 -17.22 1.95
CA LEU A 229 -1.81 -18.56 2.34
C LEU A 229 -1.34 -18.60 3.79
N TYR A 230 -0.56 -17.61 4.23
CA TYR A 230 -0.08 -17.51 5.61
C TYR A 230 -1.23 -17.49 6.61
N LYS A 231 -2.24 -16.65 6.36
CA LYS A 231 -3.42 -16.56 7.23
C LYS A 231 -4.20 -17.85 7.25
N PHE A 232 -4.51 -18.39 6.07
CA PHE A 232 -5.26 -19.62 5.93
C PHE A 232 -4.55 -20.78 6.65
N TYR A 233 -3.26 -20.97 6.36
CA TYR A 233 -2.51 -22.08 6.91
C TYR A 233 -2.40 -21.98 8.44
N PHE A 234 -1.95 -20.85 8.99
CA PHE A 234 -1.69 -20.75 10.43
C PHE A 234 -2.93 -20.53 11.31
N TYR A 235 -4.02 -19.96 10.78
CA TYR A 235 -5.17 -19.58 11.59
C TYR A 235 -6.44 -20.39 11.31
N ASP A 236 -6.59 -20.91 10.10
CA ASP A 236 -7.82 -21.59 9.67
C ASP A 236 -7.62 -23.10 9.48
N LEU A 237 -6.47 -23.53 8.97
CA LEU A 237 -6.17 -24.94 8.68
C LEU A 237 -5.42 -25.65 9.82
N ARG A 238 -4.31 -25.07 10.29
CA ARG A 238 -3.43 -25.69 11.29
C ARG A 238 -4.10 -25.67 12.67
N ARG A 239 -4.10 -26.82 13.34
CA ARG A 239 -4.66 -26.96 14.71
C ARG A 239 -3.75 -26.34 15.77
N GLU A 240 -2.46 -26.55 15.63
CA GLU A 240 -1.46 -26.05 16.56
C GLU A 240 -1.17 -24.57 16.29
N ARG A 241 -1.16 -23.77 17.34
CA ARG A 241 -0.87 -22.34 17.24
C ARG A 241 0.62 -22.09 17.07
N SER A 242 0.99 -21.25 16.12
CA SER A 242 2.34 -20.70 15.99
C SER A 242 2.42 -19.36 16.71
N GLN A 243 3.29 -19.27 17.72
CA GLN A 243 3.52 -18.02 18.45
C GLN A 243 4.08 -16.93 17.53
N GLU A 244 4.97 -17.31 16.62
CA GLU A 244 5.53 -16.44 15.59
C GLU A 244 4.41 -15.90 14.69
N ALA A 245 3.52 -16.76 14.19
CA ALA A 245 2.38 -16.34 13.37
C ALA A 245 1.39 -15.45 14.12
N GLU A 246 1.03 -15.77 15.36
CA GLU A 246 0.12 -14.94 16.15
C GLU A 246 0.70 -13.55 16.43
N SER A 247 2.03 -13.45 16.60
CA SER A 247 2.70 -12.17 16.83
C SER A 247 2.53 -11.18 15.67
N VAL A 248 2.36 -11.66 14.42
CA VAL A 248 2.30 -10.79 13.23
C VAL A 248 0.90 -10.61 12.64
N LYS A 249 -0.09 -11.39 13.10
CA LYS A 249 -1.46 -11.47 12.54
C LYS A 249 -2.10 -10.12 12.23
N GLN A 250 -2.03 -9.20 13.19
CA GLN A 250 -2.64 -7.87 13.11
C GLN A 250 -1.79 -6.85 12.32
N LEU A 251 -0.53 -7.18 12.02
CA LEU A 251 0.40 -6.33 11.29
C LEU A 251 0.33 -6.56 9.77
N LEU A 252 -0.01 -7.77 9.33
CA LEU A 252 0.04 -8.17 7.91
C LEU A 252 -0.79 -7.27 6.98
N PHE A 253 -1.99 -6.83 7.41
CA PHE A 253 -2.84 -5.97 6.58
C PHE A 253 -2.26 -4.55 6.43
N PRO A 254 -1.92 -3.83 7.53
CA PRO A 254 -1.20 -2.56 7.45
C PRO A 254 0.07 -2.62 6.58
N VAL A 255 0.89 -3.66 6.76
CA VAL A 255 2.12 -3.85 5.96
C VAL A 255 1.80 -4.01 4.47
N LYS A 256 0.79 -4.83 4.12
CA LYS A 256 0.32 -4.97 2.73
C LYS A 256 -0.16 -3.64 2.15
N ALA A 257 -0.95 -2.88 2.91
CA ALA A 257 -1.50 -1.60 2.46
C ALA A 257 -0.36 -0.60 2.16
N LEU A 258 0.61 -0.48 3.07
CA LEU A 258 1.75 0.41 2.91
C LEU A 258 2.66 -0.02 1.75
N ARG A 259 2.97 -1.32 1.63
CA ARG A 259 3.75 -1.87 0.51
C ARG A 259 3.11 -1.53 -0.82
N ASN A 260 1.79 -1.73 -0.94
CA ASN A 260 1.08 -1.44 -2.19
C ASN A 260 1.10 0.05 -2.52
N ALA A 261 0.87 0.92 -1.52
CA ALA A 261 1.00 2.36 -1.72
C ALA A 261 2.43 2.75 -2.18
N ALA A 262 3.45 2.11 -1.61
CA ALA A 262 4.84 2.36 -1.99
C ALA A 262 5.16 1.90 -3.42
N ALA A 263 4.74 0.69 -3.78
CA ALA A 263 4.99 0.05 -5.08
C ALA A 263 4.28 0.75 -6.25
N HIS A 264 3.07 1.27 -6.04
CA HIS A 264 2.31 2.00 -7.06
C HIS A 264 2.65 3.49 -7.14
N ASN A 265 3.79 3.91 -6.58
CA ASN A 265 4.26 5.28 -6.58
C ASN A 265 3.28 6.28 -5.92
N GLY A 266 2.51 5.82 -4.94
CA GLY A 266 1.57 6.63 -4.17
C GLY A 266 2.28 7.61 -3.23
N ASN A 267 1.61 8.69 -2.86
CA ASN A 267 2.15 9.70 -1.95
C ASN A 267 1.82 9.34 -0.49
N VAL A 268 2.57 8.40 0.10
CA VAL A 268 2.30 7.86 1.44
C VAL A 268 2.29 8.95 2.52
N LEU A 269 3.19 9.94 2.45
CA LEU A 269 3.26 11.03 3.43
C LEU A 269 2.07 11.99 3.37
N ASN A 270 1.31 12.02 2.26
CA ASN A 270 0.13 12.90 2.14
C ASN A 270 -1.01 12.50 3.10
N THR A 271 -0.88 11.35 3.75
CA THR A 271 -1.83 10.82 4.74
C THR A 271 -1.61 11.39 6.14
N ILE A 272 -0.52 12.12 6.37
CA ILE A 272 -0.31 12.85 7.63
C ILE A 272 -1.42 13.89 7.81
N GLY A 273 -2.03 13.92 8.99
CA GLY A 273 -3.21 14.75 9.30
C GLY A 273 -4.54 14.16 8.85
N GLN A 274 -4.55 13.04 8.11
CA GLN A 274 -5.78 12.29 7.81
C GLN A 274 -6.14 11.37 8.97
N ARG A 275 -7.44 11.13 9.18
CA ARG A 275 -7.94 10.25 10.24
C ARG A 275 -8.14 8.84 9.74
N LEU A 276 -7.49 7.88 10.40
CA LEU A 276 -7.72 6.46 10.21
C LEU A 276 -9.10 6.07 10.74
N GLN A 277 -9.91 5.40 9.91
CA GLN A 277 -11.28 5.02 10.27
C GLN A 277 -11.33 3.87 11.28
N LYS A 278 -10.45 2.87 11.12
CA LYS A 278 -10.40 1.66 11.94
C LYS A 278 -8.95 1.32 12.30
N PRO A 279 -8.35 1.98 13.31
CA PRO A 279 -6.99 1.68 13.76
C PRO A 279 -6.89 0.29 14.41
N VAL A 280 -5.77 -0.39 14.17
CA VAL A 280 -5.42 -1.63 14.86
C VAL A 280 -4.79 -1.27 16.21
N GLY A 281 -5.58 -1.41 17.28
CA GLY A 281 -5.19 -0.94 18.61
C GLY A 281 -3.91 -1.57 19.16
N SER A 282 -3.61 -2.82 18.82
CA SER A 282 -2.42 -3.55 19.27
C SER A 282 -1.11 -2.93 18.76
N ILE A 283 -1.12 -2.19 17.65
CA ILE A 283 0.07 -1.52 17.12
C ILE A 283 0.50 -0.39 18.04
N ALA A 284 -0.44 0.37 18.58
CA ALA A 284 -0.14 1.42 19.56
C ALA A 284 0.45 0.82 20.85
N THR A 285 -0.09 -0.31 21.31
CA THR A 285 0.43 -1.05 22.47
C THR A 285 1.86 -1.52 22.24
N ALA A 286 2.12 -2.18 21.11
CA ALA A 286 3.44 -2.66 20.73
C ALA A 286 4.45 -1.51 20.54
N ALA A 287 4.05 -0.38 19.94
CA ALA A 287 4.91 0.79 19.79
C ALA A 287 5.37 1.35 21.16
N ARG A 288 4.50 1.30 22.17
CA ARG A 288 4.83 1.73 23.53
C ARG A 288 5.71 0.71 24.26
N GLU A 289 5.39 -0.58 24.14
CA GLU A 289 6.01 -1.63 24.95
C GLU A 289 7.32 -2.14 24.36
N GLU A 290 7.37 -2.31 23.04
CA GLU A 290 8.51 -2.88 22.33
C GLU A 290 9.44 -1.79 21.78
N LEU A 291 8.87 -0.74 21.17
CA LEU A 291 9.66 0.39 20.65
C LEU A 291 9.91 1.51 21.68
N ARG A 292 9.31 1.41 22.87
CA ARG A 292 9.47 2.39 23.97
C ARG A 292 9.19 3.84 23.56
N ILE A 293 8.25 4.04 22.63
CA ILE A 293 7.87 5.37 22.14
C ILE A 293 6.98 6.06 23.18
N ASP A 294 7.18 7.36 23.35
CA ASP A 294 6.41 8.20 24.28
C ASP A 294 4.89 8.15 24.01
N HIS A 295 4.11 8.22 25.08
CA HIS A 295 2.66 8.10 25.05
C HIS A 295 1.98 9.14 24.14
N GLU A 296 2.46 10.39 24.11
CA GLU A 296 1.87 11.44 23.27
C GLU A 296 2.07 11.15 21.77
N LEU A 297 3.24 10.63 21.41
CA LEU A 297 3.56 10.28 20.01
C LEU A 297 2.85 9.00 19.58
N VAL A 298 2.75 8.00 20.46
CA VAL A 298 2.04 6.74 20.19
C VAL A 298 0.58 6.99 19.81
N ALA A 299 -0.08 8.01 20.36
CA ALA A 299 -1.46 8.36 19.97
C ALA A 299 -1.63 8.63 18.47
N LEU A 300 -0.56 9.06 17.77
CA LEU A 300 -0.58 9.31 16.33
C LEU A 300 -0.71 8.04 15.50
N THR A 301 -0.28 6.88 16.02
CA THR A 301 -0.53 5.56 15.39
C THR A 301 -2.02 5.29 15.20
N LYS A 302 -2.89 5.85 16.03
CA LYS A 302 -4.34 5.69 15.89
C LYS A 302 -4.97 6.74 14.96
N ARG A 303 -4.19 7.74 14.55
CA ARG A 303 -4.66 8.89 13.78
C ARG A 303 -4.17 8.83 12.34
N PHE A 304 -2.86 8.79 12.10
CA PHE A 304 -2.29 8.96 10.77
C PHE A 304 -1.99 7.60 10.11
N PRO A 305 -2.56 7.32 8.91
CA PRO A 305 -2.35 6.05 8.21
C PRO A 305 -0.88 5.67 8.01
N VAL A 306 -0.04 6.58 7.49
CA VAL A 306 1.39 6.28 7.27
C VAL A 306 2.13 5.93 8.55
N ILE A 307 1.81 6.56 9.68
CA ILE A 307 2.45 6.24 10.97
C ILE A 307 2.01 4.88 11.46
N HIS A 308 0.70 4.62 11.43
CA HIS A 308 0.13 3.33 11.79
C HIS A 308 0.79 2.19 11.02
N ASP A 309 0.79 2.30 9.70
CA ASP A 309 1.23 1.21 8.84
C ASP A 309 2.77 1.07 8.83
N PHE A 310 3.52 2.18 8.93
CA PHE A 310 4.99 2.13 9.03
C PHE A 310 5.45 1.56 10.37
N THR A 311 4.75 1.87 11.47
CA THR A 311 5.00 1.23 12.76
C THR A 311 4.73 -0.27 12.68
N ALA A 312 3.65 -0.67 11.99
CA ALA A 312 3.35 -2.08 11.73
C ALA A 312 4.47 -2.78 10.96
N LEU A 313 5.04 -2.10 9.95
CA LEU A 313 6.15 -2.62 9.15
C LEU A 313 7.38 -2.90 9.99
N VAL A 314 7.81 -1.94 10.80
CA VAL A 314 8.98 -2.10 11.68
C VAL A 314 8.79 -3.26 12.67
N LEU A 315 7.62 -3.33 13.32
CA LEU A 315 7.29 -4.43 14.24
C LEU A 315 7.21 -5.78 13.52
N CYS A 316 6.65 -5.81 12.31
CA CYS A 316 6.50 -7.05 11.53
C CYS A 316 7.88 -7.56 11.09
N PHE A 317 8.75 -6.66 10.63
CA PHE A 317 10.13 -6.97 10.28
C PHE A 317 10.88 -7.57 11.46
N ASP A 318 10.85 -6.91 12.62
CA ASP A 318 11.56 -7.38 13.81
C ASP A 318 11.14 -8.80 14.24
N ARG A 319 9.85 -9.13 14.08
CA ARG A 319 9.25 -10.42 14.48
C ARG A 319 9.45 -11.55 13.48
N ILE A 320 9.67 -11.25 12.21
CA ILE A 320 9.74 -12.25 11.13
C ILE A 320 11.19 -12.47 10.66
N VAL A 321 11.98 -11.41 10.60
CA VAL A 321 13.32 -11.46 10.01
C VAL A 321 14.33 -11.77 11.09
N SER A 322 14.92 -12.96 11.05
CA SER A 322 15.89 -13.44 12.05
C SER A 322 17.35 -13.35 11.60
N ASP A 323 17.61 -13.13 10.31
CA ASP A 323 18.97 -13.07 9.78
C ASP A 323 19.72 -11.82 10.20
N ALA A 324 20.94 -12.00 10.72
CA ALA A 324 21.71 -10.93 11.31
C ALA A 324 22.15 -9.86 10.28
N ASP A 325 22.49 -10.28 9.06
CA ASP A 325 22.96 -9.38 8.02
C ASP A 325 21.81 -8.53 7.49
N ALA A 326 20.66 -9.15 7.17
CA ALA A 326 19.45 -8.44 6.77
C ALA A 326 18.99 -7.45 7.85
N ARG A 327 19.00 -7.86 9.12
CA ARG A 327 18.66 -6.98 10.26
C ARG A 327 19.62 -5.81 10.39
N SER A 328 20.93 -6.06 10.31
CA SER A 328 21.96 -5.02 10.39
C SER A 328 21.81 -4.00 9.27
N GLU A 329 21.60 -4.47 8.03
CA GLU A 329 21.38 -3.63 6.86
C GLU A 329 20.14 -2.73 7.04
N LYS A 330 18.99 -3.31 7.44
CA LYS A 330 17.76 -2.52 7.60
C LYS A 330 17.82 -1.56 8.78
N ALA A 331 18.46 -1.95 9.88
CA ALA A 331 18.71 -1.03 10.99
C ALA A 331 19.58 0.16 10.56
N ALA A 332 20.64 -0.06 9.78
CA ALA A 332 21.44 1.02 9.22
C ALA A 332 20.62 1.93 8.29
N GLY A 333 19.81 1.33 7.41
CA GLY A 333 18.93 2.09 6.52
C GLY A 333 17.89 2.94 7.26
N LEU A 334 17.31 2.46 8.37
CA LEU A 334 16.41 3.24 9.21
C LEU A 334 17.12 4.45 9.84
N ARG A 335 18.38 4.30 10.26
CA ARG A 335 19.18 5.41 10.80
C ARG A 335 19.44 6.48 9.74
N THR A 336 19.88 6.08 8.54
CA THR A 336 20.08 7.01 7.41
C THR A 336 18.78 7.70 6.99
N LEU A 337 17.67 6.95 6.93
CA LEU A 337 16.37 7.52 6.59
C LEU A 337 15.92 8.55 7.63
N ARG A 338 16.15 8.26 8.92
CA ARG A 338 15.87 9.20 10.01
C ARG A 338 16.67 10.48 9.87
N GLU A 339 17.97 10.39 9.61
CA GLU A 339 18.82 11.57 9.40
C GLU A 339 18.27 12.45 8.27
N ARG A 340 17.86 11.84 7.15
CA ARG A 340 17.26 12.55 6.02
C ARG A 340 15.94 13.25 6.41
N PHE A 341 15.09 12.60 7.20
CA PHE A 341 13.85 13.20 7.69
C PHE A 341 14.07 14.39 8.64
N LEU A 342 15.20 14.42 9.35
CA LEU A 342 15.52 15.47 10.32
C LEU A 342 16.31 16.64 9.74
N GLU A 343 16.95 16.47 8.58
CA GLU A 343 17.78 17.48 7.91
C GLU A 343 17.06 18.82 7.68
N HIS A 344 15.79 18.76 7.28
CA HIS A 344 14.94 19.93 7.01
C HIS A 344 13.63 19.90 7.81
N ALA A 345 13.67 19.35 9.02
CA ALA A 345 12.48 19.28 9.88
C ALA A 345 11.92 20.68 10.23
N ASP A 346 12.78 21.71 10.24
CA ASP A 346 12.46 23.11 10.47
C ASP A 346 11.42 23.66 9.47
N TYR A 347 11.39 23.13 8.25
CA TYR A 347 10.42 23.52 7.21
C TYR A 347 8.97 23.26 7.65
N PHE A 348 8.76 22.30 8.56
CA PHE A 348 7.43 21.81 8.92
C PHE A 348 6.94 22.28 10.29
N GLU A 349 7.79 22.96 11.09
CA GLU A 349 7.49 23.34 12.49
C GLU A 349 6.20 24.16 12.65
N LYS A 350 5.87 24.99 11.65
CA LYS A 350 4.66 25.83 11.67
C LYS A 350 3.38 25.05 11.34
N GLN A 351 3.49 23.77 10.99
CA GLN A 351 2.37 22.89 10.66
C GLN A 351 2.28 21.76 11.70
N ILE A 352 1.53 21.99 12.77
CA ILE A 352 1.49 21.13 13.98
C ILE A 352 1.35 19.64 13.67
N GLU A 353 0.40 19.26 12.81
CA GLU A 353 0.15 17.85 12.49
C GLU A 353 1.28 17.23 11.66
N LEU A 354 1.89 18.02 10.77
CA LEU A 354 3.00 17.57 9.94
C LEU A 354 4.29 17.44 10.74
N ASP A 355 4.66 18.45 11.54
CA ASP A 355 5.80 18.40 12.46
C ASP A 355 5.71 17.19 13.40
N ARG A 356 4.56 17.01 14.07
CA ARG A 356 4.33 15.83 14.93
C ARG A 356 4.43 14.52 14.16
N GLY A 357 3.94 14.50 12.92
CA GLY A 357 4.01 13.32 12.07
C GLY A 357 5.44 12.94 11.67
N ILE A 358 6.24 13.92 11.27
CA ILE A 358 7.66 13.75 10.92
C ILE A 358 8.47 13.29 12.14
N ARG A 359 8.25 13.91 13.31
CA ARG A 359 8.90 13.51 14.57
C ARG A 359 8.58 12.06 14.95
N MET A 360 7.31 11.67 14.86
CA MET A 360 6.91 10.31 15.18
C MET A 360 7.50 9.28 14.20
N LEU A 361 7.53 9.56 12.90
CA LEU A 361 8.21 8.69 11.94
C LEU A 361 9.70 8.56 12.27
N GLY A 362 10.37 9.66 12.58
CA GLY A 362 11.77 9.66 13.00
C GLY A 362 12.01 8.87 14.30
N GLU A 363 11.06 8.88 15.23
CA GLU A 363 11.15 8.09 16.47
C GLU A 363 10.92 6.59 16.24
N VAL A 364 9.96 6.23 15.37
CA VAL A 364 9.78 4.83 14.93
C VAL A 364 11.03 4.32 14.23
N MET A 365 11.67 5.13 13.37
CA MET A 365 12.93 4.77 12.72
C MET A 365 14.07 4.57 13.74
N ARG A 366 14.18 5.45 14.73
CA ARG A 366 15.19 5.36 15.80
C ARG A 366 15.03 4.08 16.61
N SER A 367 13.87 3.93 17.27
CA SER A 367 13.59 2.78 18.13
C SER A 367 13.56 1.47 17.34
N GLY A 368 13.04 1.51 16.11
CA GLY A 368 13.05 0.37 15.21
C GLY A 368 14.47 -0.10 14.89
N ALA A 369 15.37 0.82 14.52
CA ALA A 369 16.77 0.48 14.27
C ALA A 369 17.44 -0.12 15.51
N ASP A 370 17.17 0.43 16.70
CA ASP A 370 17.74 -0.06 17.95
C ASP A 370 17.29 -1.50 18.23
N VAL A 371 15.97 -1.76 18.22
CA VAL A 371 15.41 -3.09 18.47
C VAL A 371 15.89 -4.09 17.42
N ILE A 372 15.81 -3.74 16.13
CA ILE A 372 16.23 -4.62 15.04
C ILE A 372 17.70 -5.02 15.18
N SER A 373 18.58 -4.08 15.54
CA SER A 373 20.00 -4.36 15.77
C SER A 373 20.32 -5.10 17.07
N SER A 374 19.43 -5.07 18.06
CA SER A 374 19.67 -5.68 19.37
C SER A 374 19.24 -7.14 19.47
N SER A 375 18.27 -7.58 18.68
CA SER A 375 17.76 -8.97 18.71
C SER A 375 18.56 -9.94 17.84
N SER A 376 19.81 -9.60 17.51
CA SER A 376 20.78 -10.52 16.91
C SER A 376 21.19 -11.57 17.96
N LEU A 377 20.38 -12.62 18.09
CA LEU A 377 20.72 -13.81 18.88
C LEU A 377 21.80 -14.64 18.21
#